data_AF-A0A3M3YXL5-F1
#
_entry.id   AF-A0A3M3YXL5-F1
#
_cell.length_a   1.000
_cell.length_b   1.000
_cell.length_c   1.000
_cell.angle_alpha   90.00
_cell.angle_beta   90.00
_cell.angle_gamma   90.00
#
_symmetry.space_group_name_H-M   'P 1'
#
loop_
_entity.id
_entity.type
_entity.pdbx_description
1 polymer ?
#
loop_
_entity_poly.entity_id
_entity_poly.type
_entity_poly.pdbx_seq_one_letter_code
_entity_poly.pdbx_strand_id
1 'polypeptide(L)' 'MVVTILSAVAQAERLRILERTNEGRLEAKAKGVKFGRKPKVNKADVFTLHDQGVSAMEIARQLKIGRSTVYKALAS' A
#
# COMPACT_ATOMS: atom_id res chain seq x y z
N MET A 1 -29.37 -6.58 29.95
CA MET A 1 -28.10 -6.83 30.68
C MET A 1 -27.27 -7.95 30.05
N VAL A 2 -27.86 -9.11 29.71
CA VAL A 2 -27.13 -10.25 29.08
C VAL A 2 -26.41 -9.86 27.78
N VAL A 3 -27.09 -9.16 26.88
CA VAL A 3 -26.50 -8.71 25.59
C VAL A 3 -25.29 -7.80 25.82
N THR A 4 -25.34 -6.90 26.80
CA THR A 4 -24.25 -5.97 27.11
C THR A 4 -22.99 -6.71 27.56
N ILE A 5 -23.14 -7.71 28.42
CA ILE A 5 -22.02 -8.51 28.93
C ILE A 5 -21.41 -9.33 27.80
N LEU A 6 -22.23 -10.00 26.98
CA LEU A 6 -21.76 -10.78 25.84
C LEU A 6 -21.03 -9.91 24.81
N SER A 7 -21.56 -8.73 24.51
CA SER A 7 -20.90 -7.76 23.63
C SER A 7 -19.55 -7.29 24.18
N ALA A 8 -19.45 -7.02 25.49
CA ALA A 8 -18.21 -6.61 26.13
C ALA A 8 -17.13 -7.71 26.05
N VAL A 9 -17.51 -8.97 26.28
CA VAL A 9 -16.60 -10.11 26.14
C VAL A 9 -16.13 -10.27 24.70
N ALA A 10 -17.05 -10.23 23.73
CA ALA A 10 -16.70 -10.31 22.31
C ALA A 10 -15.76 -9.18 21.86
N GLN A 11 -15.97 -7.96 22.38
CA GLN A 11 -15.09 -6.82 22.12
C GLN A 11 -13.70 -7.03 22.72
N ALA A 12 -13.60 -7.53 23.95
CA ALA A 12 -12.32 -7.81 24.60
C ALA A 12 -11.51 -8.87 23.84
N GLU A 13 -12.16 -9.94 23.36
CA GLU A 13 -11.51 -10.97 22.55
C GLU A 13 -11.01 -10.42 21.21
N ARG A 14 -11.82 -9.59 20.54
CA ARG A 14 -11.43 -8.94 19.28
C ARG A 14 -10.21 -8.04 19.47
N LEU A 15 -10.15 -7.28 20.56
CA LEU A 15 -9.00 -6.44 20.89
C LEU A 15 -7.74 -7.28 21.12
N ARG A 16 -7.84 -8.38 21.87
CA ARG A 16 -6.71 -9.31 22.10
C ARG A 16 -6.15 -9.88 20.80
N ILE A 17 -7.01 -10.23 19.84
CA ILE A 17 -6.57 -10.73 18.53
C ILE A 17 -5.83 -9.64 17.75
N LEU A 18 -6.34 -8.40 17.79
CA LEU A 18 -5.71 -7.26 17.12
C LEU A 18 -4.37 -6.88 17.73
N GLU A 19 -4.24 -6.90 19.06
CA GLU A 19 -2.99 -6.67 19.79
C GLU A 19 -1.89 -7.62 19.29
N ARG A 20 -2.15 -8.93 19.35
CA ARG A 20 -1.21 -9.95 18.89
C ARG A 20 -0.86 -9.83 17.40
N THR A 21 -1.86 -9.50 16.57
CA THR A 21 -1.63 -9.29 15.13
C THR A 21 -0.77 -8.05 14.87
N ASN A 22 -0.95 -7.00 15.67
CA ASN A 22 -0.17 -5.77 15.57
C ASN A 22 1.28 -6.00 16.03
N GLU A 23 1.49 -6.71 17.14
CA GLU A 23 2.82 -7.14 17.61
C GLU A 23 3.56 -7.90 16.50
N GLY A 24 2.93 -8.94 15.93
CA GLY A 24 3.51 -9.69 14.82
C GLY A 24 3.77 -8.83 13.57
N ARG A 25 2.90 -7.86 13.28
CA ARG A 25 3.11 -6.91 12.18
C ARG A 25 4.34 -6.02 12.42
N LEU A 26 4.53 -5.54 13.65
CA LEU A 26 5.69 -4.72 14.02
C LEU A 26 6.99 -5.53 13.91
N GLU A 27 7.00 -6.77 14.40
CA GLU A 27 8.14 -7.67 14.22
C GLU A 27 8.46 -7.95 12.75
N ALA A 28 7.44 -8.24 11.94
CA ALA A 28 7.63 -8.46 10.50
C ALA A 28 8.17 -7.21 9.81
N LYS A 29 7.70 -6.02 10.19
CA LYS A 29 8.23 -4.75 9.67
C LYS A 29 9.70 -4.56 10.09
N ALA A 30 10.06 -4.89 11.32
CA ALA A 30 11.44 -4.85 11.81
C ALA A 30 12.35 -5.84 11.06
N LYS A 31 11.82 -7.01 10.66
CA LYS A 31 12.49 -7.98 9.78
C LYS A 31 12.58 -7.52 8.31
N GLY A 32 12.10 -6.32 7.98
CA GLY A 32 12.16 -5.74 6.63
C GLY A 32 11.06 -6.21 5.68
N VAL A 33 9.99 -6.85 6.17
CA VAL A 33 8.84 -7.22 5.34
C VAL A 33 8.19 -5.94 4.79
N LYS A 34 8.19 -5.79 3.47
CA LYS A 34 7.52 -4.69 2.77
C LYS A 34 6.02 -4.98 2.67
N PHE A 35 5.24 -4.24 3.46
CA PHE A 35 3.77 -4.31 3.44
C PHE A 35 3.17 -3.52 2.28
N GLY A 36 1.89 -3.76 2.02
CA GLY A 36 1.13 -3.11 0.96
C GLY A 36 1.28 -3.79 -0.40
N ARG A 37 0.65 -3.18 -1.42
CA ARG A 37 0.70 -3.71 -2.78
C ARG A 37 2.11 -3.56 -3.34
N LYS A 38 2.67 -4.65 -3.88
CA LYS A 38 3.96 -4.61 -4.58
C LYS A 38 3.90 -3.61 -5.75
N PRO A 39 4.91 -2.72 -5.91
CA PRO A 39 4.98 -1.84 -7.06
C PRO A 39 4.99 -2.66 -8.35
N LYS A 40 4.07 -2.34 -9.28
CA LYS A 40 4.00 -2.96 -10.61
C LYS A 40 4.67 -2.13 -11.70
N VAL A 41 4.92 -0.85 -11.42
CA VAL A 41 5.47 0.11 -12.38
C VAL A 41 6.92 0.34 -12.03
N ASN A 42 7.80 0.18 -13.02
CA ASN A 42 9.17 0.58 -12.91
C ASN A 42 9.24 2.11 -13.03
N LYS A 43 9.63 2.78 -11.94
CA LYS A 43 9.72 4.25 -11.93
C LYS A 43 10.85 4.75 -12.83
N ALA A 44 11.93 3.98 -12.98
CA ALA A 44 13.06 4.37 -13.81
C ALA A 44 12.62 4.60 -15.26
N ASP A 45 11.80 3.70 -15.81
CA ASP A 45 11.27 3.81 -17.18
C ASP A 45 10.37 5.04 -17.35
N VAL A 46 9.66 5.46 -16.30
CA VAL A 46 8.85 6.69 -16.34
C VAL A 46 9.74 7.93 -16.36
N PHE A 47 10.80 7.95 -15.54
CA PHE A 47 11.74 9.07 -15.51
C PHE A 47 12.55 9.19 -16.81
N THR A 48 13.05 8.09 -17.36
CA THR A 48 13.82 8.12 -18.61
C THR A 48 12.98 8.63 -19.78
N LEU A 49 11.73 8.20 -19.91
CA LEU A 49 10.83 8.70 -20.95
C LEU A 49 10.44 10.17 -20.73
N HIS A 50 10.27 10.58 -19.48
CA HIS A 50 9.99 11.98 -19.16
C HIS A 50 11.17 12.90 -19.49
N ASP A 51 12.40 12.48 -19.16
CA ASP A 51 13.63 13.23 -19.45
C ASP A 51 13.91 13.32 -20.96
N GLN A 52 13.42 12.35 -21.75
CA GLN A 52 13.41 12.40 -23.21
C GLN A 52 12.36 13.38 -23.78
N GLY A 53 11.56 14.03 -22.94
CA GLY A 53 10.52 14.97 -23.34
C GLY A 53 9.20 14.33 -23.77
N VAL A 54 9.00 13.03 -23.52
CA VAL A 54 7.77 12.33 -23.89
C VAL A 54 6.62 12.80 -22.99
N SER A 55 5.46 13.08 -23.61
CA SER A 55 4.29 13.55 -22.86
C SER A 55 3.77 12.48 -21.89
N ALA A 56 3.27 12.90 -20.72
CA ALA A 56 2.76 11.97 -19.70
C ALA A 56 1.64 11.04 -20.21
N MET A 57 0.86 11.47 -21.21
CA MET A 57 -0.18 10.66 -21.83
C MET A 57 0.39 9.55 -22.71
N GLU A 58 1.51 9.82 -23.39
CA GLU A 58 2.19 8.88 -24.25
C GLU A 58 2.98 7.85 -23.44
N ILE A 59 3.63 8.29 -22.35
CA ILE A 59 4.25 7.40 -21.35
C ILE A 59 3.21 6.41 -20.79
N ALA A 60 2.03 6.91 -20.43
CA ALA A 60 0.94 6.09 -19.92
C ALA A 60 0.50 5.01 -20.92
N ARG A 61 0.41 5.38 -22.22
CA ARG A 61 0.05 4.46 -23.30
C ARG A 61 1.14 3.41 -23.54
N GLN A 62 2.40 3.83 -23.59
CA GLN A 62 3.56 2.97 -23.85
C GLN A 62 3.79 1.95 -22.72
N LEU A 63 3.69 2.40 -21.47
CA LEU A 63 3.84 1.55 -20.29
C LEU A 63 2.55 0.85 -19.86
N LYS A 64 1.43 1.08 -20.56
CA LYS A 64 0.09 0.54 -20.25
C LYS A 64 -0.35 0.79 -18.80
N ILE A 65 -0.09 2.01 -18.32
CA ILE A 65 -0.46 2.46 -16.97
C ILE A 65 -1.43 3.64 -17.05
N GLY A 66 -2.16 3.90 -15.96
CA GLY A 66 -3.00 5.08 -15.86
C GLY A 66 -2.18 6.38 -15.84
N ARG A 67 -2.70 7.45 -16.45
CA ARG A 67 -2.06 8.78 -16.45
C ARG A 67 -1.79 9.31 -15.04
N SER A 68 -2.68 9.02 -14.08
CA SER A 68 -2.48 9.37 -12.67
C SER A 68 -1.27 8.66 -12.05
N THR A 69 -0.96 7.44 -12.49
CA THR A 69 0.23 6.69 -12.03
C THR A 69 1.52 7.32 -12.54
N VAL A 70 1.53 7.87 -13.76
CA VAL A 70 2.68 8.61 -14.31
C VAL A 70 2.98 9.84 -13.44
N TYR A 71 1.99 10.71 -13.22
CA TYR A 71 2.19 11.88 -12.36
C TYR A 71 2.55 11.52 -10.93
N LYS A 72 1.94 10.47 -10.37
CA LYS A 72 2.30 10.00 -9.03
C LYS A 72 3.74 9.50 -8.97
N ALA A 73 4.23 8.86 -10.04
CA ALA A 73 5.62 8.41 -10.12
C ALA A 73 6.59 9.59 -10.21
N LEU A 74 6.26 10.64 -10.97
CA LEU A 74 7.08 11.86 -11.11
C LEU A 74 7.06 12.77 -9.87
N ALA A 75 5.95 12.77 -9.11
CA ALA A 75 5.82 13.56 -7.88
C ALA A 75 6.40 12.86 -6.63
N SER A 76 6.84 11.60 -6.74
CA SER A 76 7.41 10.80 -5.65
C SER A 76 8.93 10.83 -5.69
#